data_AF-A0A2M8P7C1-F1
#
_entry.id   AF-A0A2M8P7C1-F1
#
_cell.length_a   1.000
_cell.length_b   1.000
_cell.length_c   1.000
_cell.angle_alpha   90.00
_cell.angle_beta   90.00
_cell.angle_gamma   90.00
#
_symmetry.space_group_name_H-M   'P 1'
#
loop_
_entity.id
_entity.type
_entity.pdbx_description
1 polymer ?
#
loop_
_entity_poly.entity_id
_entity_poly.type
_entity_poly.pdbx_seq_one_letter_code
_entity_poly.pdbx_strand_id
1 'polypeptide(L)' 'MSKDSKDFIQKCLVVNPTERPSAKECLAHPWLTGNASENVLATMKSFKSKMKTYYDKRRGGNRGYKSMEKK' A
#
# COMPACT_ATOMS: atom_id res chain seq x y z
N MET A 1 10.37 -0.18 9.99
CA MET A 1 10.35 -0.39 8.52
C MET A 1 11.77 -0.65 8.06
N SER A 2 12.02 -1.69 7.26
CA SER A 2 13.36 -2.05 6.78
C SER A 2 13.91 -1.04 5.78
N LYS A 3 15.24 -0.99 5.61
CA LYS A 3 15.90 -0.10 4.65
C LYS A 3 15.41 -0.35 3.22
N ASP A 4 15.31 -1.62 2.81
CA ASP A 4 14.86 -2.02 1.48
C ASP A 4 13.39 -1.64 1.20
N SER A 5 12.52 -1.69 2.23
CA SER A 5 11.12 -1.29 2.08
C SER A 5 10.97 0.20 1.77
N LYS A 6 11.79 1.04 2.42
CA LYS A 6 11.79 2.48 2.19
C LYS A 6 12.36 2.82 0.82
N ASP A 7 13.47 2.18 0.45
CA ASP A 7 14.10 2.36 -0.86
C ASP A 7 13.15 2.01 -2.00
N PHE A 8 12.46 0.88 -1.89
CA PHE A 8 11.46 0.45 -2.88
C PHE A 8 10.33 1.47 -3.06
N ILE A 9 9.74 1.94 -1.95
CA ILE A 9 8.63 2.92 -2.00
C ILE A 9 9.11 4.23 -2.61
N GLN A 10 10.33 4.69 -2.28
CA GLN A 10 10.90 5.92 -2.85
C GLN A 10 11.06 5.80 -4.37
N LYS A 11 11.60 4.67 -4.87
CA LYS A 11 11.71 4.40 -6.31
C LYS A 11 10.36 4.34 -7.03
N CYS A 12 9.33 3.77 -6.38
CA CYS A 12 7.98 3.72 -6.96
C CYS A 12 7.30 5.09 -7.02
N LEU A 13 7.62 5.98 -6.08
CA LEU A 13 6.97 7.29 -5.92
C LEU A 13 7.84 8.46 -6.43
N VAL A 14 8.78 8.18 -7.34
CA VAL A 14 9.51 9.24 -8.06
C VAL A 14 8.54 10.09 -8.88
N VAL A 15 8.71 11.42 -8.82
CA VAL A 15 7.87 12.42 -9.50
C VAL A 15 8.02 12.29 -11.01
N ASN A 16 9.26 12.15 -11.48
CA ASN A 16 9.54 11.95 -12.89
C ASN A 16 9.17 10.51 -13.31
N PRO A 17 8.21 10.32 -14.22
CA PRO A 17 7.78 8.98 -14.62
C PRO A 17 8.86 8.21 -15.39
N THR A 18 9.81 8.88 -16.06
CA THR A 18 10.87 8.19 -16.83
C THR A 18 11.95 7.60 -15.94
N GLU A 19 12.09 8.09 -14.71
CA GLU A 19 13.00 7.56 -13.68
C GLU A 19 12.37 6.42 -12.87
N ARG A 20 11.07 6.16 -13.06
CA ARG A 20 10.37 5.10 -12.34
C ARG A 20 10.74 3.74 -12.94
N PRO A 21 11.11 2.75 -12.11
CA PRO A 21 11.34 1.40 -12.58
C PRO A 21 10.06 0.80 -13.17
N SER A 22 10.23 -0.03 -14.20
CA SER A 22 9.17 -0.85 -14.76
C SER A 22 8.67 -1.89 -13.75
N ALA A 23 7.47 -2.42 -13.97
CA ALA A 23 6.93 -3.48 -13.11
C ALA A 23 7.86 -4.71 -13.01
N LYS A 24 8.55 -5.06 -14.11
CA LYS A 24 9.51 -6.17 -14.16
C LYS A 24 10.71 -5.90 -13.26
N GLU A 25 11.24 -4.68 -13.27
CA GLU A 25 12.36 -4.27 -12.42
C GLU A 25 11.96 -4.18 -10.94
N CYS A 26 10.73 -3.71 -10.66
CA CYS A 26 10.18 -3.72 -9.31
C CYS A 26 10.17 -5.12 -8.69
N LEU A 27 9.73 -6.14 -9.46
CA LEU A 27 9.69 -7.53 -8.99
C LEU A 27 11.06 -8.11 -8.65
N ALA A 28 12.14 -7.57 -9.23
CA ALA A 28 13.51 -7.98 -8.92
C ALA A 28 14.10 -7.29 -7.66
N HIS A 29 13.37 -6.35 -7.04
CA HIS A 29 13.88 -5.60 -5.91
C HIS A 29 14.07 -6.49 -4.66
N PRO A 30 15.18 -6.35 -3.90
CA PRO A 30 15.48 -7.16 -2.71
C PRO A 30 14.36 -7.22 -1.67
N TRP A 31 13.58 -6.14 -1.56
CA TRP A 31 12.43 -6.10 -0.66
C TRP A 31 11.29 -7.07 -1.04
N LEU A 32 11.13 -7.38 -2.33
CA LEU A 32 10.12 -8.31 -2.83
C LEU A 32 10.68 -9.72 -3.04
N THR A 33 11.98 -9.85 -3.34
CA THR A 33 12.63 -11.14 -3.57
C THR A 33 13.20 -11.78 -2.30
N GLY A 34 13.43 -10.99 -1.24
CA GLY A 34 13.94 -11.48 0.04
C GLY A 34 12.90 -12.20 0.89
N ASN A 35 13.36 -12.98 1.87
CA ASN A 35 12.49 -13.66 2.82
C ASN A 35 11.71 -12.65 3.67
N ALA A 36 10.41 -12.89 3.84
CA ALA A 36 9.60 -12.10 4.76
C ALA A 36 10.16 -12.21 6.18
N SER A 37 10.33 -11.08 6.86
CA SER A 37 10.79 -11.10 8.24
C SER A 37 9.73 -11.71 9.16
N GLU A 38 10.13 -12.61 10.06
CA GLU A 38 9.20 -13.34 10.94
C GLU A 38 8.42 -12.41 11.91
N ASN A 39 8.90 -11.17 12.09
CA ASN A 39 8.32 -10.17 13.00
C ASN A 39 7.18 -9.32 12.38
N VAL A 40 6.66 -9.68 11.20
CA VAL A 40 5.56 -8.94 10.55
C VAL A 40 4.31 -8.92 11.44
N LEU A 41 3.93 -10.04 12.04
CA LEU A 41 2.66 -10.18 12.78
C LEU A 41 2.53 -9.21 13.97
N ALA A 42 3.61 -8.95 14.70
CA ALA A 42 3.61 -8.01 15.84
C ALA A 42 3.46 -6.55 15.38
N THR A 43 4.11 -6.19 14.25
CA THR A 43 4.08 -4.84 13.67
C THR A 43 2.73 -4.50 13.04
N MET A 44 1.97 -5.51 12.59
CA MET A 44 0.71 -5.31 11.86
C MET A 44 -0.49 -4.86 12.70
N LYS A 45 -0.46 -4.97 14.04
CA LYS A 45 -1.61 -4.59 14.89
C LYS A 45 -1.98 -3.10 14.72
N SER A 46 -1.00 -2.21 14.84
CA SER A 46 -1.19 -0.77 14.69
C SER A 46 -1.51 -0.36 13.25
N PHE A 47 -0.98 -1.10 12.26
CA PHE A 47 -1.29 -0.87 10.85
C PHE A 47 -2.71 -1.28 10.48
N LYS A 48 -3.19 -2.44 10.99
CA LYS A 48 -4.55 -2.96 10.75
C LYS A 48 -5.62 -1.95 11.17
N SER A 49 -5.45 -1.29 12.32
CA SER A 49 -6.39 -0.27 12.80
C SER A 49 -6.41 0.97 11.90
N LYS A 50 -5.25 1.51 11.50
CA LYS A 50 -5.17 2.64 10.55
C LYS A 50 -5.73 2.29 9.18
N MET A 51 -5.55 1.04 8.75
CA MET A 51 -6.08 0.55 7.47
C MET A 51 -7.61 0.39 7.52
N LYS A 52 -8.15 -0.09 8.65
CA LYS A 52 -9.60 -0.15 8.88
C LYS A 52 -10.24 1.24 8.79
N THR A 53 -9.68 2.24 9.48
CA THR A 53 -10.22 3.61 9.44
C THR A 53 -10.13 4.23 8.04
N TYR A 54 -9.05 3.98 7.30
CA TYR A 54 -8.95 4.40 5.90
C TYR A 54 -10.05 3.77 5.03
N TYR A 55 -10.28 2.46 5.14
CA TYR A 55 -11.33 1.78 4.39
C TYR A 55 -12.74 2.24 4.78
N ASP A 56 -13.01 2.41 6.07
CA ASP A 56 -14.30 2.90 6.56
C ASP A 56 -14.60 4.31 6.01
N LYS A 57 -13.61 5.21 6.03
CA LYS A 57 -13.71 6.56 5.45
C LYS A 57 -13.92 6.52 3.93
N ARG A 58 -13.17 5.66 3.22
CA ARG A 58 -13.29 5.52 1.74
C ARG A 58 -14.65 4.92 1.32
N ARG A 59 -15.18 3.95 2.07
CA ARG A 59 -16.51 3.36 1.81
C ARG A 59 -17.64 4.31 2.18
N GLY A 60 -17.45 5.11 3.23
CA GLY A 60 -18.42 6.13 3.68
C GLY A 60 -18.71 7.21 2.63
N GLY A 61 -17.74 7.55 1.78
CA GLY A 61 -17.91 8.51 0.67
C GLY A 61 -18.77 8.01 -0.50
N ASN A 62 -19.07 6.71 -0.59
CA ASN A 62 -19.91 6.13 -1.65
C ASN A 62 -21.35 5.79 -1.18
N ARG A 63 -21.74 6.19 0.03
CA ARG A 63 -23.15 6.07 0.48
C ARG A 63 -24.07 7.13 -0.13
N GLY A 64 -23.53 8.17 -0.75
CA GLY A 64 -24.31 9.23 -1.40
C GLY A 64 -24.97 8.84 -2.72
N TYR A 65 -24.49 7.80 -3.42
CA TYR A 65 -25.00 7.43 -4.75
C TYR A 65 -26.04 6.29 -4.71
N LYS A 66 -25.95 5.37 -3.75
CA LYS A 66 -26.88 4.22 -3.65
C LYS A 66 -28.19 4.50 -2.89
N SER A 67 -28.38 5.70 -2.35
CA SER A 67 -29.62 6.09 -1.68
C SER A 67 -30.71 6.60 -2.64
N MET A 68 -30.42 6.71 -3.94
CA MET A 68 -31.36 7.23 -4.96
C MET A 68 -32.00 6.16 -5.85
N GLU A 69 -31.72 4.86 -5.62
CA GLU A 69 -32.17 3.77 -6.50
C GLU A 69 -33.05 2.75 -5.78
N LYS A 70 -33.97 3.25 -4.94
CA LYS A 70 -35.19 2.51 -4.60
C LYS A 70 -36.38 3.45 -4.78
N LYS A 71 -36.92 3.36 -5.99
CA LYS A 71 -38.20 3.91 -6.43
C LYS A 71 -39.35 3.14 -5.77
#